data_AF-A0AAN6S148-F1
#
_entry.id   AF-A0AAN6S148-F1
#
_cell.length_a   1.000
_cell.length_b   1.000
_cell.length_c   1.000
_cell.angle_alpha   90.00
_cell.angle_beta   90.00
_cell.angle_gamma   90.00
#
_symmetry.space_group_name_H-M   'P 1'
#
loop_
_entity.id
_entity.type
_entity.pdbx_description
1 polymer ?
#
loop_
_entity_poly.entity_id
_entity_poly.type
_entity_poly.pdbx_seq_one_letter_code
_entity_poly.pdbx_strand_id
1 'polypeptide(L)'
;MAGQPLHFWDIDGAAAPLIGNVYYRGEDYTRESDVWHAWEAIPRPYFPDRPPPGGIARYAIQREAYRGLPPSDPQAHKPDVIVVRMQNRQQQPGMPVRADERDVLWIECKAPCQDKPHGWNEVLNEAVGRLTSAHPQRKVFLILAVGMKWMPFLWDPQAQPSALNVVMANRTDSWPVDQRIHLIDAATLPGGQRHAFQSGGNWFVDTRCAYTLNYWAMGQNGQPAFAADMTLLENLFAAIQAAVYNGWNPAEFGSG
;
A
#
# COMPACT_ATOMS: atom_id res chain seq x y z
N MET A 1 -12.50 -19.05 -24.14
CA MET A 1 -11.57 -19.58 -23.13
C MET A 1 -11.39 -18.50 -22.08
N ALA A 2 -11.89 -18.71 -20.86
CA ALA A 2 -11.61 -17.79 -19.75
C ALA A 2 -10.13 -17.96 -19.41
N GLY A 3 -9.33 -16.91 -19.61
CA GLY A 3 -7.93 -16.91 -19.20
C GLY A 3 -7.85 -17.16 -17.69
N GLN A 4 -6.86 -17.94 -17.26
CA GLN A 4 -6.58 -18.07 -15.83
C GLN A 4 -6.40 -16.68 -15.20
N PRO A 5 -6.85 -16.46 -13.96
CA PRO A 5 -6.58 -15.22 -13.25
C PRO A 5 -5.06 -14.99 -13.20
N LEU A 6 -4.62 -13.85 -13.71
CA LEU A 6 -3.20 -13.50 -13.78
C LEU A 6 -2.74 -13.11 -12.37
N HIS A 7 -2.07 -14.03 -11.68
CA HIS A 7 -1.47 -13.77 -10.37
C HIS A 7 -0.20 -12.92 -10.53
N PHE A 8 0.00 -11.88 -9.72
CA PHE A 8 1.24 -11.08 -9.80
C PHE A 8 2.50 -11.91 -9.48
N TRP A 9 2.32 -12.99 -8.72
CA TRP A 9 3.35 -13.91 -8.27
C TRP A 9 3.41 -15.17 -9.15
N ASP A 10 2.80 -15.13 -10.34
CA ASP A 10 3.15 -16.05 -11.43
C ASP A 10 4.63 -15.84 -11.79
N ILE A 11 5.38 -16.93 -11.89
CA ILE A 11 6.84 -16.89 -12.10
C ILE A 11 7.22 -16.25 -13.44
N ASP A 12 6.33 -16.32 -14.42
CA ASP A 12 6.49 -15.68 -15.74
C ASP A 12 5.95 -14.23 -15.76
N GLY A 13 5.38 -13.76 -14.65
CA GLY A 13 4.81 -12.43 -14.50
C GLY A 13 5.86 -11.33 -14.31
N ALA A 14 5.52 -10.09 -14.68
CA ALA A 14 6.44 -8.95 -14.61
C ALA A 14 6.91 -8.60 -13.18
N ALA A 15 6.10 -8.88 -12.16
CA ALA A 15 6.46 -8.59 -10.77
C ALA A 15 7.44 -9.63 -10.20
N ALA A 16 7.37 -10.88 -10.64
CA ALA A 16 8.18 -11.98 -10.12
C ALA A 16 9.71 -11.70 -10.11
N PRO A 17 10.36 -11.32 -11.22
CA PRO A 17 11.80 -11.04 -11.20
C PRO A 17 12.15 -9.81 -10.35
N LEU A 18 11.24 -8.84 -10.22
CA LEU A 18 11.46 -7.63 -9.42
C LEU A 18 11.40 -7.92 -7.92
N ILE A 19 10.41 -8.71 -7.49
CA ILE A 19 10.35 -9.22 -6.11
C ILE A 19 11.60 -10.08 -5.85
N GLY A 20 12.05 -10.88 -6.84
CA GLY A 20 13.24 -11.72 -6.72
C GLY A 20 14.49 -10.92 -6.44
N ASN A 21 14.64 -9.76 -7.09
CA ASN A 21 15.74 -8.84 -6.79
C ASN A 21 15.71 -8.38 -5.33
N VAL A 22 14.54 -7.99 -4.80
CA VAL A 22 14.44 -7.60 -3.38
C VAL A 22 14.84 -8.74 -2.46
N TYR A 23 14.40 -9.97 -2.75
CA TYR A 23 14.76 -11.15 -1.97
C TYR A 23 16.28 -11.42 -1.96
N TYR A 24 16.92 -11.43 -3.14
CA TYR A 24 18.35 -11.75 -3.25
C TYR A 24 19.28 -10.68 -2.67
N ARG A 25 18.82 -9.43 -2.56
CA ARG A 25 19.60 -8.34 -1.94
C ARG A 25 19.73 -8.49 -0.43
N GLY A 26 18.75 -9.13 0.22
CA GLY A 26 18.74 -9.40 1.65
C GLY A 26 18.36 -8.20 2.52
N GLU A 27 18.29 -8.45 3.83
CA GLU A 27 17.73 -7.54 4.83
C GLU A 27 18.58 -6.28 5.08
N ASP A 28 19.90 -6.32 4.84
CA ASP A 28 20.79 -5.17 5.04
C ASP A 28 20.81 -4.19 3.86
N TYR A 29 20.06 -4.48 2.80
CA TYR A 29 20.04 -3.64 1.61
C TYR A 29 19.38 -2.29 1.87
N THR A 30 20.03 -1.23 1.39
CA THR A 30 19.69 0.16 1.73
C THR A 30 18.98 0.92 0.63
N ARG A 31 18.84 0.35 -0.58
CA ARG A 31 18.17 1.04 -1.69
C ARG A 31 16.70 0.69 -1.73
N GLU A 32 15.89 1.73 -1.70
CA GLU A 32 14.44 1.65 -1.89
C GLU A 32 14.08 1.28 -3.34
N SER A 33 15.02 1.46 -4.29
CA SER A 33 14.81 1.27 -5.74
C SER A 33 14.15 -0.04 -6.12
N ASP A 34 14.66 -1.12 -5.55
CA ASP A 34 14.25 -2.46 -5.92
C ASP A 34 12.84 -2.74 -5.35
N VAL A 35 12.51 -2.13 -4.22
CA VAL A 35 11.21 -2.26 -3.56
C VAL A 35 10.12 -1.55 -4.37
N TRP A 36 10.31 -0.28 -4.74
CA TRP A 36 9.27 0.41 -5.50
C TRP A 36 9.13 -0.10 -6.93
N HIS A 37 10.19 -0.61 -7.57
CA HIS A 37 10.04 -1.28 -8.85
C HIS A 37 9.13 -2.52 -8.73
N ALA A 38 9.31 -3.33 -7.67
CA ALA A 38 8.41 -4.45 -7.41
C ALA A 38 6.98 -3.97 -7.16
N TRP A 39 6.78 -2.97 -6.30
CA TRP A 39 5.47 -2.43 -5.96
C TRP A 39 4.81 -1.59 -7.06
N GLU A 40 5.54 -1.17 -8.09
CA GLU A 40 4.99 -0.61 -9.32
C GLU A 40 4.42 -1.73 -10.22
N ALA A 41 5.02 -2.92 -10.21
CA ALA A 41 4.59 -4.05 -11.02
C ALA A 41 3.45 -4.86 -10.39
N ILE A 42 3.49 -5.08 -9.07
CA ILE A 42 2.54 -5.90 -8.31
C ILE A 42 1.07 -5.51 -8.57
N PRO A 43 0.66 -4.22 -8.55
CA PRO A 43 -0.75 -3.86 -8.69
C PRO A 43 -1.25 -3.88 -10.14
N ARG A 44 -0.36 -3.91 -11.15
CA ARG A 44 -0.72 -3.77 -12.58
C ARG A 44 -1.75 -4.78 -13.09
N PRO A 45 -1.69 -6.08 -12.73
CA PRO A 45 -2.70 -7.05 -13.14
C PRO A 45 -4.11 -6.71 -12.63
N TYR A 46 -4.19 -6.04 -11.48
CA TYR A 46 -5.44 -5.71 -10.83
C TYR A 46 -5.94 -4.34 -11.26
N PHE A 47 -5.08 -3.34 -11.46
CA PHE A 47 -5.46 -1.97 -11.83
C PHE A 47 -5.01 -1.62 -13.26
N PRO A 48 -5.69 -2.13 -14.30
CA PRO A 48 -5.30 -1.90 -15.67
C PRO A 48 -5.52 -0.45 -16.11
N ASP A 49 -4.60 0.05 -16.93
CA ASP A 49 -4.66 1.38 -17.54
C ASP A 49 -5.77 1.53 -18.59
N ARG A 50 -6.20 0.41 -19.15
CA ARG A 50 -7.30 0.30 -20.09
C ARG A 50 -8.49 -0.36 -19.39
N PRO A 51 -9.68 0.27 -19.44
CA PRO A 51 -10.86 -0.36 -18.88
C PRO A 51 -11.22 -1.59 -19.73
N PRO A 52 -11.75 -2.66 -19.12
CA PRO A 52 -12.36 -3.75 -19.88
C PRO A 52 -13.54 -3.20 -20.72
N PRO A 53 -13.94 -3.90 -21.80
CA PRO A 53 -15.11 -3.50 -22.59
C PRO A 53 -16.35 -3.31 -21.71
N GLY A 54 -16.93 -2.09 -21.72
CA GLY A 54 -18.08 -1.73 -20.87
C GLY A 54 -17.73 -1.14 -19.49
N GLY A 55 -16.46 -1.12 -19.12
CA GLY A 55 -15.97 -0.45 -17.89
C GLY A 55 -15.80 1.05 -18.07
N ILE A 56 -16.07 1.81 -17.00
CA ILE A 56 -15.93 3.27 -16.97
C ILE A 56 -14.65 3.76 -16.27
N ALA A 57 -14.10 2.97 -15.34
CA ALA A 57 -12.93 3.35 -14.54
C ALA A 57 -11.63 2.93 -15.23
N ARG A 58 -10.69 3.87 -15.35
CA ARG A 58 -9.31 3.60 -15.76
C ARG A 58 -8.39 3.79 -14.57
N TYR A 59 -7.32 3.02 -14.49
CA TYR A 59 -6.34 3.20 -13.43
C TYR A 59 -5.01 3.71 -13.97
N ALA A 60 -4.25 4.39 -13.14
CA ALA A 60 -2.86 4.72 -13.41
C ALA A 60 -2.06 4.37 -12.16
N ILE A 61 -0.98 3.62 -12.35
CA ILE A 61 0.00 3.34 -11.30
C ILE A 61 1.17 4.26 -11.57
N GLN A 62 1.41 5.19 -10.65
CA GLN A 62 2.40 6.24 -10.81
C GLN A 62 3.34 6.21 -9.61
N ARG A 63 4.64 6.29 -9.87
CA ARG A 63 5.59 6.71 -8.84
C ARG A 63 5.44 8.21 -8.66
N GLU A 64 5.12 8.62 -7.45
CA GLU A 64 4.99 10.02 -7.10
C GLU A 64 6.30 10.53 -6.51
N ALA A 65 6.63 11.78 -6.84
CA ALA A 65 7.65 12.51 -6.09
C ALA A 65 7.16 12.76 -4.64
N TYR A 66 8.05 13.24 -3.78
CA TYR A 66 7.68 13.67 -2.44
C TYR A 66 6.48 14.65 -2.51
N ARG A 67 5.36 14.29 -1.86
CA ARG A 67 4.17 15.15 -1.70
C ARG A 67 4.07 15.61 -0.24
N GLY A 68 4.34 16.89 0.03
CA GLY A 68 4.23 17.48 1.38
C GLY A 68 5.23 18.61 1.62
N LEU A 69 5.41 19.00 2.89
CA LEU A 69 6.43 19.96 3.29
C LEU A 69 7.84 19.40 3.02
N PRO A 70 8.79 20.20 2.52
CA PRO A 70 10.15 19.73 2.25
C PRO A 70 10.74 19.03 3.48
N PRO A 71 11.33 17.83 3.34
CA PRO A 71 11.99 17.18 4.46
C PRO A 71 13.15 18.04 4.96
N SER A 72 13.39 18.03 6.27
CA SER A 72 14.55 18.71 6.89
C SER A 72 15.88 18.16 6.38
N ASP A 73 15.91 16.90 5.98
CA ASP A 73 17.01 16.26 5.26
C ASP A 73 16.50 15.59 3.96
N PRO A 74 16.74 16.20 2.79
CA PRO A 74 16.32 15.66 1.48
C PRO A 74 17.00 14.35 1.07
N GLN A 75 18.11 13.96 1.71
CA GLN A 75 18.81 12.71 1.41
C GLN A 75 18.41 11.57 2.35
N ALA A 76 18.06 11.87 3.59
CA ALA A 76 17.58 10.87 4.55
C ALA A 76 16.14 10.37 4.26
N HIS A 77 15.31 11.19 3.61
CA HIS A 77 13.87 10.93 3.48
C HIS A 77 13.35 11.04 2.03
N LYS A 78 13.91 10.26 1.11
CA LYS A 78 13.30 10.02 -0.20
C LYS A 78 12.51 8.71 -0.18
N PRO A 79 11.24 8.68 0.26
CA PRO A 79 10.44 7.50 0.03
C PRO A 79 10.08 7.41 -1.42
N ASP A 80 10.02 6.18 -1.84
CA ASP A 80 9.45 5.82 -3.11
C ASP A 80 7.96 5.50 -2.92
N VAL A 81 7.12 6.48 -3.26
CA VAL A 81 5.67 6.33 -3.15
C VAL A 81 5.12 5.83 -4.48
N ILE A 82 4.36 4.73 -4.43
CA ILE A 82 3.52 4.28 -5.55
C ILE A 82 2.07 4.65 -5.25
N VAL A 83 1.44 5.35 -6.19
CA VAL A 83 0.04 5.74 -6.10
C VAL A 83 -0.76 5.06 -7.18
N VAL A 84 -1.86 4.43 -6.80
CA VAL A 84 -2.87 3.92 -7.74
C VAL A 84 -4.00 4.94 -7.82
N ARG A 85 -4.20 5.49 -9.00
CA ARG A 85 -5.18 6.53 -9.30
C ARG A 85 -6.27 5.99 -10.21
N MET A 86 -7.52 6.19 -9.84
CA MET A 86 -8.70 5.91 -10.64
C MET A 86 -9.13 7.18 -11.40
N GLN A 87 -9.48 7.05 -12.67
CA GLN A 87 -10.06 8.11 -13.50
C GLN A 87 -11.48 7.69 -13.90
N ASN A 88 -12.48 8.43 -13.41
CA ASN A 88 -13.87 8.25 -13.79
C ASN A 88 -14.24 9.30 -14.84
N ARG A 89 -14.60 8.88 -16.05
CA ARG A 89 -15.17 9.81 -17.04
C ARG A 89 -16.65 10.01 -16.76
N GLN A 90 -17.05 11.23 -16.42
CA GLN A 90 -18.44 11.65 -16.62
C GLN A 90 -18.54 12.35 -17.98
N GLN A 91 -19.27 11.75 -18.91
CA GLN A 91 -19.72 12.44 -20.12
C GLN A 91 -21.16 12.91 -19.90
N GLN A 92 -21.35 14.23 -19.83
CA GLN A 92 -22.64 14.83 -20.14
C GLN A 92 -22.70 15.13 -21.64
N PRO A 93 -23.79 14.79 -22.36
CA PRO A 93 -23.93 15.11 -23.78
C PRO A 93 -23.70 16.61 -24.03
N GLY A 94 -22.81 16.94 -24.97
CA GLY A 94 -22.52 18.33 -25.35
C GLY A 94 -21.46 19.06 -24.50
N MET A 95 -20.90 18.43 -23.47
CA MET A 95 -19.83 19.01 -22.64
C MET A 95 -18.46 18.37 -22.94
N PRO A 96 -17.35 19.13 -22.82
CA PRO A 96 -16.01 18.55 -22.92
C PRO A 96 -15.80 17.49 -21.84
N VAL A 97 -15.12 16.40 -22.21
CA VAL A 97 -14.86 15.26 -21.31
C VAL A 97 -14.03 15.75 -20.12
N ARG A 98 -14.61 15.72 -18.92
CA ARG A 98 -13.87 15.86 -17.66
C ARG A 98 -13.68 14.48 -17.05
N ALA A 99 -12.43 14.12 -16.76
CA ALA A 99 -12.10 12.94 -15.98
C ALA A 99 -11.92 13.38 -14.53
N ASP A 100 -12.71 12.82 -13.61
CA ASP A 100 -12.45 12.95 -12.19
C ASP A 100 -11.36 11.94 -11.83
N GLU A 101 -10.16 12.44 -11.52
CA GLU A 101 -9.06 11.63 -11.02
C GLU A 101 -9.17 11.44 -9.51
N ARG A 102 -8.82 10.27 -8.96
CA ARG A 102 -8.84 9.99 -7.50
C ARG A 102 -7.78 8.97 -7.14
N ASP A 103 -6.91 9.25 -6.19
CA ASP A 103 -5.98 8.22 -5.67
C ASP A 103 -6.73 7.31 -4.69
N VAL A 104 -6.66 6.01 -4.93
CA VAL A 104 -7.40 4.98 -4.20
C VAL A 104 -6.50 4.12 -3.31
N LEU A 105 -5.23 4.00 -3.67
CA LEU A 105 -4.21 3.26 -2.91
C LEU A 105 -2.90 4.05 -2.92
N TRP A 106 -2.29 4.14 -1.75
CA TRP A 106 -0.98 4.72 -1.47
C TRP A 106 -0.05 3.62 -0.96
N ILE A 107 1.13 3.49 -1.54
CA ILE A 107 2.12 2.49 -1.14
C ILE A 107 3.42 3.22 -0.80
N GLU A 108 3.77 3.23 0.48
CA GLU A 108 5.03 3.81 0.97
C GLU A 108 6.11 2.72 0.91
N CYS A 109 7.04 2.82 -0.05
CA CYS A 109 8.11 1.83 -0.22
C CYS A 109 9.37 2.29 0.48
N LYS A 110 10.01 1.37 1.22
CA LYS A 110 11.22 1.61 2.00
C LYS A 110 12.17 0.43 1.93
N ALA A 111 13.45 0.71 2.17
CA ALA A 111 14.52 -0.25 1.99
C ALA A 111 14.42 -1.40 3.01
N PRO A 112 14.89 -2.62 2.66
CA PRO A 112 14.92 -3.77 3.57
C PRO A 112 15.55 -3.47 4.94
N CYS A 113 16.58 -2.63 5.01
CA CYS A 113 17.27 -2.31 6.26
C CYS A 113 16.39 -1.59 7.31
N GLN A 114 15.24 -1.05 6.88
CA GLN A 114 14.24 -0.44 7.76
C GLN A 114 13.25 -1.45 8.37
N ASP A 115 13.36 -2.75 8.05
CA ASP A 115 12.49 -3.81 8.60
C ASP A 115 12.83 -4.11 10.08
N LYS A 116 12.65 -3.09 10.92
CA LYS A 116 12.88 -3.06 12.36
C LYS A 116 11.78 -2.21 12.98
N PRO A 117 11.34 -2.45 14.24
CA PRO A 117 10.23 -1.71 14.84
C PRO A 117 10.38 -0.19 14.75
N HIS A 118 11.60 0.33 14.94
CA HIS A 118 11.86 1.77 14.81
C HIS A 118 11.70 2.26 13.37
N GLY A 119 12.24 1.53 12.39
CA GLY A 119 12.10 1.86 10.97
C GLY A 119 10.62 1.89 10.57
N TRP A 120 9.84 0.86 10.88
CA TRP A 120 8.39 0.84 10.64
C TRP A 120 7.65 2.04 11.24
N ASN A 121 8.02 2.47 12.45
CA ASN A 121 7.47 3.68 13.06
C ASN A 121 7.85 4.96 12.29
N GLU A 122 9.10 5.08 11.82
CA GLU A 122 9.54 6.18 10.95
C GLU A 122 8.75 6.20 9.62
N VAL A 123 8.63 5.04 8.96
CA VAL A 123 7.85 4.88 7.72
C VAL A 123 6.40 5.34 7.92
N LEU A 124 5.78 4.93 9.03
CA LEU A 124 4.40 5.30 9.33
C LEU A 124 4.26 6.80 9.54
N ASN A 125 5.17 7.43 10.30
CA ASN A 125 5.14 8.87 10.55
C ASN A 125 5.37 9.68 9.25
N GLU A 126 6.27 9.21 8.39
CA GLU A 126 6.47 9.81 7.07
C GLU A 126 5.21 9.72 6.20
N ALA A 127 4.59 8.54 6.13
CA ALA A 127 3.36 8.34 5.38
C ALA A 127 2.24 9.26 5.89
N VAL A 128 2.06 9.38 7.20
CA VAL A 128 1.07 10.27 7.83
C VAL A 128 1.30 11.73 7.45
N GLY A 129 2.54 12.23 7.49
CA GLY A 129 2.86 13.61 7.13
C GLY A 129 2.48 13.93 5.67
N ARG A 130 2.75 12.99 4.77
CA ARG A 130 2.42 13.12 3.34
C ARG A 130 0.92 13.01 3.08
N LEU A 131 0.28 12.01 3.67
CA LEU A 131 -1.16 11.78 3.53
C LEU A 131 -1.97 12.95 4.11
N THR A 132 -1.50 13.57 5.19
CA THR A 132 -2.08 14.80 5.73
C THR A 132 -2.10 15.91 4.70
N SER A 133 -1.00 16.05 3.95
CA SER A 133 -0.84 17.10 2.94
C SER A 133 -1.59 16.77 1.64
N ALA A 134 -1.48 15.54 1.15
CA ALA A 134 -2.03 15.10 -0.13
C ALA A 134 -3.53 14.79 -0.05
N HIS A 135 -4.01 14.27 1.08
CA HIS A 135 -5.36 13.75 1.26
C HIS A 135 -5.98 14.23 2.59
N PRO A 136 -6.15 15.55 2.79
CA PRO A 136 -6.65 16.10 4.06
C PRO A 136 -8.13 15.80 4.35
N GLN A 137 -8.89 15.39 3.34
CA GLN A 137 -10.36 15.30 3.42
C GLN A 137 -10.93 13.96 2.98
N ARG A 138 -10.08 12.98 2.64
CA ARG A 138 -10.56 11.73 2.05
C ARG A 138 -9.82 10.51 2.52
N LYS A 139 -10.51 9.38 2.44
CA LYS A 139 -9.96 8.07 2.74
C LYS A 139 -9.10 7.55 1.61
N VAL A 140 -8.00 6.89 1.95
CA VAL A 140 -7.10 6.23 1.00
C VAL A 140 -6.59 4.94 1.62
N PHE A 141 -6.56 3.85 0.86
CA PHE A 141 -5.90 2.63 1.32
C PHE A 141 -4.41 2.86 1.39
N LEU A 142 -3.76 2.38 2.45
CA LEU A 142 -2.33 2.54 2.67
C LEU A 142 -1.68 1.16 2.75
N ILE A 143 -0.61 0.95 1.99
CA ILE A 143 0.31 -0.17 2.21
C ILE A 143 1.65 0.41 2.61
N LEU A 144 2.16 0.00 3.77
CA LEU A 144 3.54 0.23 4.15
C LEU A 144 4.36 -0.97 3.66
N ALA A 145 5.29 -0.75 2.75
CA ALA A 145 6.10 -1.78 2.11
C ALA A 145 7.58 -1.58 2.47
N VAL A 146 8.14 -2.50 3.26
CA VAL A 146 9.53 -2.44 3.72
C VAL A 146 10.25 -3.71 3.26
N GLY A 147 11.11 -3.57 2.26
CA GLY A 147 11.74 -4.71 1.60
C GLY A 147 10.72 -5.73 1.09
N MET A 148 10.80 -6.96 1.60
CA MET A 148 9.87 -8.04 1.27
C MET A 148 8.57 -8.00 2.07
N LYS A 149 8.50 -7.19 3.13
CA LYS A 149 7.36 -7.19 4.05
C LYS A 149 6.39 -6.05 3.78
N TRP A 150 5.14 -6.27 4.13
CA TRP A 150 4.09 -5.28 3.95
C TRP A 150 3.01 -5.35 5.04
N MET A 151 2.40 -4.20 5.30
CA MET A 151 1.24 -4.07 6.19
C MET A 151 0.19 -3.15 5.55
N PRO A 152 -1.06 -3.59 5.43
CA PRO A 152 -2.15 -2.76 4.95
C PRO A 152 -2.80 -1.98 6.09
N PHE A 153 -3.24 -0.76 5.80
CA PHE A 153 -3.98 0.13 6.68
C PHE A 153 -4.98 0.94 5.86
N LEU A 154 -5.82 1.70 6.56
CA LEU A 154 -6.68 2.72 5.98
C LEU A 154 -6.30 4.08 6.56
N TRP A 155 -6.03 5.05 5.69
CA TRP A 155 -5.97 6.46 6.05
C TRP A 155 -7.38 7.05 5.99
N ASP A 156 -7.86 7.64 7.07
CA ASP A 156 -9.12 8.36 7.12
C ASP A 156 -8.99 9.64 7.96
N PRO A 157 -8.84 10.82 7.32
CA PRO A 157 -8.66 12.08 8.04
C PRO A 157 -9.94 12.57 8.72
N GLN A 158 -11.09 11.91 8.50
CA GLN A 158 -12.39 12.29 9.04
C GLN A 158 -12.92 11.26 10.05
N ALA A 159 -12.22 10.14 10.24
CA ALA A 159 -12.62 9.12 11.20
C ALA A 159 -12.47 9.60 12.64
N GLN A 160 -13.24 8.95 13.52
CA GLN A 160 -13.05 9.10 14.95
C GLN A 160 -11.68 8.51 15.34
N PRO A 161 -10.97 9.17 16.26
CA PRO A 161 -9.68 8.68 16.73
C PRO A 161 -9.70 7.22 17.17
N SER A 162 -8.83 6.39 16.59
CA SER A 162 -8.51 5.07 17.14
C SER A 162 -7.15 5.08 17.83
N ALA A 163 -7.10 4.55 19.06
CA ALA A 163 -5.85 4.33 19.78
C ALA A 163 -5.13 3.09 19.22
N LEU A 164 -4.31 3.32 18.20
CA LEU A 164 -3.40 2.34 17.63
C LEU A 164 -1.96 2.66 18.08
N ASN A 165 -1.17 1.64 18.39
CA ASN A 165 0.23 1.80 18.80
C ASN A 165 1.11 0.77 18.09
N VAL A 166 2.33 1.12 17.71
CA VAL A 166 3.35 0.16 17.24
C VAL A 166 4.09 -0.39 18.44
N VAL A 167 4.11 -1.71 18.63
CA VAL A 167 4.91 -2.32 19.71
C VAL A 167 6.35 -2.51 19.30
N MET A 168 7.26 -2.31 20.25
CA MET A 168 8.66 -2.68 20.10
C MET A 168 8.81 -4.22 20.08
N ALA A 169 9.98 -4.70 19.65
CA ALA A 169 10.27 -6.14 19.58
C ALA A 169 10.11 -6.87 20.94
N ASN A 170 10.33 -6.16 22.05
CA ASN A 170 10.17 -6.65 23.42
C ASN A 170 8.70 -6.70 23.89
N ARG A 171 7.76 -6.09 23.14
CA ARG A 171 6.35 -5.90 23.51
C ARG A 171 6.09 -5.19 24.84
N THR A 172 7.10 -4.55 25.43
CA THR A 172 6.94 -3.79 26.68
C THR A 172 6.71 -2.32 26.44
N ASP A 173 7.29 -1.79 25.36
CA ASP A 173 7.17 -0.39 24.97
C ASP A 173 6.45 -0.28 23.63
N SER A 174 5.84 0.87 23.41
CA SER A 174 5.10 1.15 22.18
C SER A 174 5.13 2.62 21.81
N TRP A 175 5.00 2.91 20.53
CA TRP A 175 4.83 4.26 20.00
C TRP A 175 3.38 4.48 19.55
N PRO A 176 2.76 5.61 19.90
CA PRO A 176 1.43 5.92 19.41
C PRO A 176 1.45 6.13 17.89
N VAL A 177 0.45 5.60 17.21
CA VAL A 177 0.18 5.83 15.79
C VAL A 177 -0.79 7.00 15.65
N ASP A 178 -0.67 7.75 14.56
CA ASP A 178 -1.62 8.81 14.23
C ASP A 178 -3.06 8.28 14.21
N GLN A 179 -3.97 9.01 14.84
CA GLN A 179 -5.35 8.62 15.06
C GLN A 179 -6.17 8.42 13.78
N ARG A 180 -5.67 8.91 12.63
CA ARG A 180 -6.26 8.80 11.29
C ARG A 180 -5.82 7.53 10.54
N ILE A 181 -4.91 6.75 11.14
CA ILE A 181 -4.54 5.43 10.63
C ILE A 181 -5.40 4.38 11.32
N HIS A 182 -6.07 3.58 10.51
CA HIS A 182 -6.98 2.55 10.97
C HIS A 182 -6.62 1.19 10.39
N LEU A 183 -7.02 0.15 11.12
CA LEU A 183 -7.11 -1.19 10.58
C LEU A 183 -8.22 -1.25 9.53
N ILE A 184 -7.96 -1.95 8.43
CA ILE A 184 -8.99 -2.25 7.43
C ILE A 184 -10.06 -3.16 8.06
N ASP A 185 -11.34 -2.89 7.80
CA ASP A 185 -12.41 -3.73 8.34
C ASP A 185 -12.36 -5.17 7.79
N ALA A 186 -12.87 -6.12 8.58
CA ALA A 186 -12.83 -7.54 8.22
C ALA A 186 -13.73 -7.88 7.01
N ALA A 187 -14.68 -7.01 6.66
CA ALA A 187 -15.52 -7.18 5.47
C ALA A 187 -14.74 -6.88 4.18
N THR A 188 -13.81 -5.93 4.26
CA THR A 188 -12.93 -5.49 3.17
C THR A 188 -11.67 -6.36 3.07
N LEU A 189 -11.12 -6.81 4.20
CA LEU A 189 -9.96 -7.70 4.24
C LEU A 189 -10.25 -9.01 5.01
N PRO A 190 -10.90 -9.99 4.38
CA PRO A 190 -11.18 -11.29 4.98
C PRO A 190 -9.87 -12.02 5.36
N GLY A 191 -9.84 -12.60 6.56
CA GLY A 191 -8.62 -13.18 7.15
C GLY A 191 -7.95 -12.29 8.19
N GLY A 192 -8.38 -11.02 8.27
CA GLY A 192 -7.95 -10.07 9.29
C GLY A 192 -6.52 -9.58 9.13
N GLN A 193 -6.10 -8.74 10.07
CA GLN A 193 -4.76 -8.15 10.11
C GLN A 193 -3.94 -8.79 11.21
N ARG A 194 -3.16 -9.83 10.89
CA ARG A 194 -2.39 -10.60 11.89
C ARG A 194 -1.31 -9.77 12.60
N HIS A 195 -0.92 -8.66 11.99
CA HIS A 195 -0.01 -7.70 12.60
C HIS A 195 -0.70 -6.87 13.69
N ALA A 196 -2.03 -6.93 13.83
CA ALA A 196 -2.79 -6.17 14.80
C ALA A 196 -3.39 -7.08 15.90
N PHE A 197 -3.35 -6.61 17.15
CA PHE A 197 -3.98 -7.29 18.28
C PHE A 197 -4.48 -6.29 19.33
N GLN A 198 -5.46 -6.70 20.13
CA GLN A 198 -5.97 -5.89 21.25
C GLN A 198 -5.31 -6.30 22.57
N SER A 199 -4.99 -5.31 23.39
CA SER A 199 -4.58 -5.51 24.78
C SER A 199 -5.05 -4.33 25.63
N GLY A 200 -5.69 -4.59 26.78
CA GLY A 200 -6.16 -3.53 27.68
C GLY A 200 -7.06 -2.46 27.03
N GLY A 201 -7.86 -2.85 26.03
CA GLY A 201 -8.75 -1.93 25.29
C GLY A 201 -8.09 -1.09 24.19
N ASN A 202 -6.78 -1.21 23.99
CA ASN A 202 -6.04 -0.53 22.92
C ASN A 202 -5.65 -1.51 21.82
N TRP A 203 -5.48 -0.99 20.60
CA TRP A 203 -4.92 -1.76 19.49
C TRP A 203 -3.42 -1.57 19.38
N PHE A 204 -2.74 -2.64 19.03
CA PHE A 204 -1.30 -2.71 18.89
C PHE A 204 -0.90 -3.36 17.56
N VAL A 205 0.16 -2.84 16.94
CA VAL A 205 0.78 -3.34 15.71
C VAL A 205 2.11 -4.02 16.05
N ASP A 206 2.19 -5.34 15.86
CA ASP A 206 3.43 -6.12 15.93
C ASP A 206 4.05 -6.24 14.54
N THR A 207 5.11 -5.49 14.29
CA THR A 207 5.78 -5.41 12.98
C THR A 207 6.42 -6.74 12.56
N ARG A 208 6.68 -7.65 13.50
CA ARG A 208 7.21 -9.00 13.20
C ARG A 208 6.18 -9.89 12.50
N CYS A 209 4.90 -9.55 12.66
CA CYS A 209 3.79 -10.25 12.05
C CYS A 209 3.39 -9.66 10.69
N ALA A 210 4.19 -8.73 10.13
CA ALA A 210 3.95 -8.21 8.79
C ALA A 210 3.85 -9.35 7.75
N TYR A 211 3.08 -9.09 6.70
CA TYR A 211 2.97 -10.01 5.57
C TYR A 211 4.24 -10.00 4.75
N THR A 212 4.55 -11.07 4.03
CA THR A 212 5.76 -11.16 3.21
C THR A 212 5.42 -11.44 1.76
N LEU A 213 6.21 -10.93 0.82
CA LEU A 213 6.20 -11.24 -0.61
C LEU A 213 7.00 -12.50 -0.96
N ASN A 214 7.48 -13.24 0.04
CA ASN A 214 8.35 -14.40 -0.18
C ASN A 214 7.55 -15.62 -0.67
N TYR A 215 7.36 -15.77 -1.97
CA TYR A 215 6.72 -16.94 -2.55
C TYR A 215 7.72 -18.03 -3.02
N TRP A 216 9.04 -17.84 -2.82
CA TRP A 216 10.06 -18.88 -3.09
C TRP A 216 10.31 -19.82 -1.93
N ALA A 217 10.06 -19.37 -0.70
CA ALA A 217 10.17 -20.25 0.46
C ALA A 217 9.15 -21.38 0.30
N MET A 218 9.63 -22.62 0.28
CA MET A 218 8.78 -23.79 0.12
C MET A 218 8.40 -24.34 1.50
N GLY A 219 7.12 -24.63 1.68
CA GLY A 219 6.59 -25.35 2.84
C GLY A 219 6.90 -26.84 2.77
N GLN A 220 6.57 -27.57 3.85
CA GLN A 220 6.86 -29.01 4.00
C GLN A 220 6.21 -29.89 2.92
N ASN A 221 5.16 -29.39 2.27
CA ASN A 221 4.35 -30.04 1.25
C ASN A 221 4.68 -29.57 -0.19
N GLY A 222 5.81 -28.88 -0.38
CA GLY A 222 6.24 -28.42 -1.71
C GLY A 222 5.34 -27.33 -2.31
N GLN A 223 4.56 -26.64 -1.47
CA GLN A 223 3.80 -25.44 -1.84
C GLN A 223 4.51 -24.19 -1.31
N PRO A 224 4.33 -23.01 -1.90
CA PRO A 224 4.87 -21.77 -1.35
C PRO A 224 4.40 -21.56 0.09
N ALA A 225 5.35 -21.42 1.02
CA ALA A 225 5.11 -21.30 2.46
C ALA A 225 4.24 -20.11 2.83
N PHE A 226 4.26 -19.06 2.00
CA PHE A 226 3.54 -17.81 2.22
C PHE A 226 2.51 -17.50 1.12
N ALA A 227 1.99 -18.52 0.43
CA ALA A 227 0.95 -18.35 -0.58
C ALA A 227 -0.28 -17.57 -0.05
N ALA A 228 -0.64 -17.79 1.22
CA ALA A 228 -1.75 -17.10 1.88
C ALA A 228 -1.53 -15.58 1.97
N ASP A 229 -0.29 -15.12 2.14
CA ASP A 229 0.03 -13.70 2.15
C ASP A 229 -0.19 -13.10 0.75
N MET A 230 0.15 -13.84 -0.32
CA MET A 230 -0.04 -13.36 -1.69
C MET A 230 -1.52 -13.24 -2.00
N THR A 231 -2.28 -14.29 -1.71
CA THR A 231 -3.74 -14.30 -1.90
C THR A 231 -4.42 -13.20 -1.09
N LEU A 232 -3.96 -12.91 0.12
CA LEU A 232 -4.49 -11.80 0.92
C LEU A 232 -4.28 -10.45 0.22
N LEU A 233 -3.11 -10.23 -0.38
CA LEU A 233 -2.82 -9.00 -1.13
C LEU A 233 -3.71 -8.88 -2.38
N GLU A 234 -3.92 -9.97 -3.11
CA GLU A 234 -4.83 -10.00 -4.27
C GLU A 234 -6.28 -9.69 -3.86
N ASN A 235 -6.75 -10.28 -2.76
CA ASN A 235 -8.07 -10.01 -2.20
C ASN A 235 -8.21 -8.54 -1.79
N LEU A 236 -7.16 -7.94 -1.20
CA LEU A 236 -7.14 -6.51 -0.89
C LEU A 236 -7.28 -5.67 -2.16
N PHE A 237 -6.55 -5.97 -3.23
CA PHE A 237 -6.70 -5.24 -4.49
C PHE A 237 -8.10 -5.36 -5.08
N ALA A 238 -8.69 -6.57 -5.07
CA ALA A 238 -10.07 -6.76 -5.52
C ALA A 238 -11.06 -5.95 -4.68
N ALA A 239 -10.88 -5.89 -3.35
CA ALA A 239 -11.72 -5.11 -2.45
C ALA A 239 -11.60 -3.59 -2.71
N ILE A 240 -10.38 -3.10 -2.95
CA ILE A 240 -10.13 -1.71 -3.34
C ILE A 240 -10.88 -1.39 -4.63
N GLN A 241 -10.80 -2.24 -5.66
CA GLN A 241 -11.54 -2.00 -6.90
C GLN A 241 -13.06 -1.97 -6.74
N ALA A 242 -13.60 -2.78 -5.82
CA ALA A 242 -15.02 -2.85 -5.54
C ALA A 242 -15.51 -1.71 -4.63
N ALA A 243 -14.60 -0.98 -3.97
CA ALA A 243 -14.96 0.07 -3.03
C ALA A 243 -15.62 1.28 -3.71
N VAL A 244 -16.61 1.87 -3.02
CA VAL A 244 -17.26 3.10 -3.47
C VAL A 244 -16.50 4.29 -2.91
N TYR A 245 -15.90 5.07 -3.81
CA TYR A 245 -15.13 6.26 -3.46
C TYR A 245 -15.99 7.52 -3.54
N ASN A 246 -16.26 8.16 -2.41
CA ASN A 246 -16.91 9.48 -2.34
C ASN A 246 -15.87 10.59 -2.15
N GLY A 247 -16.13 11.79 -2.71
CA GLY A 247 -15.24 12.96 -2.60
C GLY A 247 -14.49 13.31 -3.90
N TRP A 248 -14.06 14.58 -4.02
CA TRP A 248 -13.29 15.10 -5.16
C TRP A 248 -11.79 15.01 -4.87
N ASN A 249 -10.94 15.03 -5.90
CA ASN A 249 -9.50 15.17 -5.76
C ASN A 249 -9.15 16.65 -5.94
N PRO A 250 -8.85 17.41 -4.87
CA PRO A 250 -8.27 18.72 -5.03
C PRO A 250 -6.78 18.51 -5.32
N ALA A 251 -6.46 18.22 -6.58
CA ALA A 251 -5.09 18.32 -7.07
C ALA A 251 -5.08 19.13 -8.36
N GLU A 252 -5.72 20.30 -8.35
CA GLU A 252 -5.16 21.41 -9.11
C GLU A 252 -4.01 21.97 -8.28
N PHE A 253 -2.80 21.44 -8.48
CA PHE A 253 -1.60 22.16 -8.14
C PHE A 253 -0.86 22.44 -9.43
N GLY A 254 -0.79 23.73 -9.74
CA GLY A 254 -0.28 24.26 -11.00
C GLY A 254 1.11 23.74 -11.32
N SER A 255 1.31 23.50 -12.61
CA SER A 255 2.62 23.60 -13.24
C SER A 255 3.17 25.00 -12.98
N GLY A 256 3.96 25.12 -11.91
CA GLY A 256 4.88 26.23 -11.66
C GLY A 256 6.29 25.78 -11.94
#